data_AF-A0A959KUR3-F1
#
_entry.id   AF-A0A959KUR3-F1
#
_cell.length_a   1.000
_cell.length_b   1.000
_cell.length_c   1.000
_cell.angle_alpha   90.00
_cell.angle_beta   90.00
_cell.angle_gamma   90.00
#
_symmetry.space_group_name_H-M   'P 1'
#
loop_
_entity.id
_entity.type
_entity.pdbx_description
1 polymer ?
#
loop_
_entity_poly.entity_id
_entity_poly.type
_entity_poly.pdbx_seq_one_letter_code
_entity_poly.pdbx_strand_id
1 'polypeptide(L)'
;YQFAINKELTLDFSSVTAEEVAMRPRSMFPEGTATRTAVLMKQAKTVADYRRILCVHLRAAFGESNPVIAAKTGLSESTIRKVHAAFLRRGEAALTTRPRGGRRRAHLTVAEEAAVVQPFLAKAKAGGVVEIGPIRRAYETKLGTPIAPSTVYRVLHRHGWRKIAPRPRHPRADLVAQQAFKKISPPSSLKLDSLRRCQARH
;
A
#
# COMPACT_ATOMS: atom_id res chain seq x y z
N TYR A 1 -3.50 -80.76 11.38
CA TYR A 1 -4.45 -80.57 10.27
C TYR A 1 -5.04 -79.16 10.34
N GLN A 2 -4.18 -78.14 10.42
CA GLN A 2 -3.76 -77.27 9.31
C GLN A 2 -4.91 -76.46 8.71
N PHE A 3 -5.08 -75.26 9.27
CA PHE A 3 -5.74 -74.10 8.67
C PHE A 3 -5.08 -73.76 7.32
N ALA A 4 -5.84 -73.79 6.24
CA ALA A 4 -5.41 -73.39 4.90
C ALA A 4 -5.47 -71.86 4.75
N ILE A 5 -4.37 -71.23 5.16
CA ILE A 5 -3.61 -70.19 4.46
C ILE A 5 -4.40 -69.27 3.50
N ASN A 6 -4.49 -68.01 3.95
CA ASN A 6 -4.81 -66.83 3.14
C ASN A 6 -3.97 -66.79 1.87
N LYS A 7 -4.64 -66.72 0.71
CA LYS A 7 -3.98 -66.44 -0.58
C LYS A 7 -3.60 -64.96 -0.60
N GLU A 8 -2.31 -64.72 -0.39
CA GLU A 8 -1.63 -63.46 -0.57
C GLU A 8 -1.99 -62.81 -1.90
N LEU A 9 -2.65 -61.65 -1.85
CA LEU A 9 -2.70 -60.71 -2.97
C LEU A 9 -1.56 -59.71 -2.75
N THR A 10 -0.33 -60.16 -2.99
CA THR A 10 0.83 -59.29 -3.12
C THR A 10 0.65 -58.48 -4.40
N LEU A 11 0.09 -57.28 -4.27
CA LEU A 11 0.25 -56.24 -5.27
C LEU A 11 1.75 -55.92 -5.34
N ASP A 12 2.40 -56.47 -6.36
CA ASP A 12 3.79 -56.20 -6.72
C ASP A 12 3.96 -54.69 -6.99
N PHE A 13 4.36 -53.96 -5.95
CA PHE A 13 4.80 -52.56 -6.03
C PHE A 13 6.22 -52.40 -6.61
N SER A 14 6.80 -53.50 -7.10
CA SER A 14 8.17 -53.60 -7.59
C SER A 14 8.33 -53.17 -9.06
N SER A 15 7.24 -52.92 -9.79
CA SER A 15 7.27 -52.61 -11.23
C SER A 15 7.11 -51.13 -11.59
N VAL A 16 6.92 -50.22 -10.62
CA VAL A 16 6.73 -48.77 -10.89
C VAL A 16 8.06 -47.99 -10.92
N THR A 17 9.21 -48.63 -10.68
CA THR A 17 10.49 -47.91 -10.47
C THR A 17 11.52 -48.07 -11.59
N ALA A 18 11.10 -48.14 -12.85
CA ALA A 18 12.06 -48.18 -13.98
C ALA A 18 11.80 -47.13 -15.07
N GLU A 19 10.57 -46.68 -15.30
CA GLU A 19 10.28 -45.72 -16.38
C GLU A 19 10.49 -44.23 -16.00
N GLU A 20 10.70 -43.88 -14.73
CA GLU A 20 10.94 -42.48 -14.31
C GLU A 20 12.40 -41.99 -14.54
N VAL A 21 13.32 -42.85 -14.99
CA VAL A 21 14.77 -42.59 -14.97
C VAL A 21 15.33 -42.12 -16.32
N ALA A 22 14.68 -41.13 -16.93
CA ALA A 22 15.29 -40.31 -17.98
C ALA A 22 15.15 -38.80 -17.70
N MET A 23 14.94 -38.42 -16.44
CA MET A 23 14.91 -37.01 -16.04
C MET A 23 16.26 -36.60 -15.45
N ARG A 24 16.86 -35.53 -16.00
CA ARG A 24 18.08 -34.89 -15.46
C ARG A 24 17.99 -34.82 -13.93
N PRO A 25 19.02 -35.26 -13.18
CA PRO A 25 18.97 -35.32 -11.73
C PRO A 25 18.55 -33.96 -11.17
N ARG A 26 17.51 -33.97 -10.34
CA ARG A 26 16.96 -32.74 -9.75
C ARG A 26 18.02 -32.16 -8.81
N SER A 27 18.50 -30.95 -9.08
CA SER A 27 19.46 -30.24 -8.22
C SER A 27 18.98 -30.24 -6.76
N MET A 28 19.78 -30.87 -5.88
CA MET A 28 19.46 -30.97 -4.46
C MET A 28 19.48 -29.59 -3.80
N PHE A 29 18.61 -29.39 -2.82
CA PHE A 29 18.70 -28.19 -1.99
C PHE A 29 19.89 -28.31 -1.02
N PRO A 30 20.48 -27.19 -0.57
CA PRO A 30 21.54 -27.21 0.42
C PRO A 30 21.10 -27.94 1.71
N GLU A 31 22.06 -28.51 2.43
CA GLU A 31 21.79 -29.19 3.71
C GLU A 31 21.12 -28.25 4.72
N GLY A 32 20.30 -28.82 5.61
CA GLY A 32 19.52 -28.06 6.58
C GLY A 32 18.42 -27.17 5.97
N THR A 33 18.07 -27.33 4.69
CA THR A 33 16.94 -26.58 4.10
C THR A 33 15.61 -26.97 4.77
N ALA A 34 15.42 -28.25 5.12
CA ALA A 34 14.19 -28.74 5.76
C ALA A 34 13.94 -28.08 7.12
N THR A 35 14.98 -27.96 7.96
CA THR A 35 14.88 -27.31 9.28
C THR A 35 14.60 -25.81 9.16
N ARG A 36 15.32 -25.13 8.27
CA ARG A 36 15.14 -23.68 8.02
C ARG A 36 13.75 -23.35 7.48
N THR A 37 13.27 -24.11 6.50
CA THR A 37 11.91 -23.93 5.96
C THR A 37 10.82 -24.19 7.00
N ALA A 38 11.01 -25.17 7.90
CA ALA A 38 10.05 -25.43 8.99
C ALA A 38 9.94 -24.23 9.96
N VAL A 39 11.05 -23.55 10.25
CA VAL A 39 11.05 -22.31 11.05
C VAL A 39 10.35 -21.17 10.28
N LEU A 40 10.68 -20.99 8.99
CA LEU A 40 10.09 -19.94 8.16
C LEU A 40 8.58 -20.09 7.97
N MET A 41 8.06 -21.32 7.90
CA MET A 41 6.61 -21.57 7.80
C MET A 41 5.85 -20.96 8.98
N LYS A 42 6.42 -20.99 10.19
CA LYS A 42 5.82 -20.38 11.39
C LYS A 42 5.83 -18.85 11.34
N GLN A 43 6.76 -18.26 10.60
CA GLN A 43 6.95 -16.81 10.48
C GLN A 43 6.23 -16.20 9.27
N ALA A 44 5.59 -17.03 8.44
CA ALA A 44 4.95 -16.59 7.21
C ALA A 44 3.79 -15.62 7.48
N LYS A 45 3.84 -14.44 6.86
CA LYS A 45 2.82 -13.39 7.04
C LYS A 45 1.61 -13.55 6.12
N THR A 46 1.80 -14.22 4.98
CA THR A 46 0.75 -14.40 3.99
C THR A 46 0.61 -15.87 3.61
N VAL A 47 -0.60 -16.28 3.20
CA VAL A 47 -0.85 -17.64 2.70
C VAL A 47 0.00 -17.95 1.46
N ALA A 48 0.28 -16.95 0.63
CA ALA A 48 1.14 -17.08 -0.53
C ALA A 48 2.59 -17.41 -0.13
N ASP A 49 3.13 -16.72 0.88
CA ASP A 49 4.47 -17.01 1.40
C ASP A 49 4.51 -18.40 2.02
N TYR A 50 3.52 -18.74 2.84
CA TYR A 50 3.41 -20.07 3.47
C TYR A 50 3.43 -21.19 2.43
N ARG A 51 2.62 -21.10 1.37
CA ARG A 51 2.57 -22.11 0.29
C ARG A 51 3.90 -22.22 -0.46
N ARG A 52 4.62 -21.11 -0.66
CA ARG A 52 5.95 -21.10 -1.31
C ARG A 52 7.02 -21.74 -0.41
N ILE A 53 6.95 -21.52 0.90
CA ILE A 53 7.87 -22.16 1.84
C ILE A 53 7.55 -23.66 1.95
N LEU A 54 6.27 -24.01 2.05
CA LEU A 54 5.81 -25.40 2.13
C LEU A 54 6.25 -26.22 0.91
N CYS A 55 6.20 -25.66 -0.30
CA CYS A 55 6.63 -26.42 -1.49
C CYS A 55 8.14 -26.75 -1.46
N VAL A 56 8.99 -25.84 -0.97
CA VAL A 56 10.42 -26.11 -0.78
C VAL A 56 10.63 -27.11 0.34
N HIS A 57 9.88 -26.99 1.44
CA HIS A 57 9.95 -27.91 2.58
C HIS A 57 9.61 -29.34 2.16
N LEU A 58 8.50 -29.56 1.46
CA LEU A 58 8.06 -30.88 1.03
C LEU A 58 9.10 -31.59 0.16
N ARG A 59 9.75 -30.84 -0.73
CA ARG A 59 10.85 -31.38 -1.53
C ARG A 59 12.12 -31.63 -0.73
N ALA A 60 12.47 -30.74 0.21
CA ALA A 60 13.70 -30.85 0.99
C ALA A 60 13.63 -31.93 2.08
N ALA A 61 12.48 -32.13 2.71
CA ALA A 61 12.28 -33.08 3.80
C ALA A 61 11.86 -34.47 3.31
N PHE A 62 11.02 -34.54 2.28
CA PHE A 62 10.39 -35.79 1.83
C PHE A 62 10.72 -36.18 0.39
N GLY A 63 11.52 -35.38 -0.34
CA GLY A 63 11.91 -35.70 -1.71
C GLY A 63 10.76 -35.68 -2.74
N GLU A 64 9.61 -35.10 -2.39
CA GLU A 64 8.38 -35.20 -3.18
C GLU A 64 8.53 -34.65 -4.61
N SER A 65 7.77 -35.24 -5.53
CA SER A 65 7.68 -34.78 -6.91
C SER A 65 6.82 -33.52 -7.04
N ASN A 66 7.09 -32.70 -8.06
CA ASN A 66 6.32 -31.46 -8.28
C ASN A 66 4.80 -31.70 -8.43
N PRO A 67 4.31 -32.78 -9.08
CA PRO A 67 2.88 -33.08 -9.14
C PRO A 67 2.26 -33.34 -7.75
N VAL A 68 2.94 -34.11 -6.89
CA VAL A 68 2.47 -34.39 -5.53
C VAL A 68 2.45 -33.11 -4.69
N ILE A 69 3.50 -32.29 -4.79
CA ILE A 69 3.57 -31.00 -4.11
C ILE A 69 2.46 -30.06 -4.60
N ALA A 70 2.14 -30.06 -5.89
CA ALA A 70 1.05 -29.27 -6.46
C ALA A 70 -0.30 -29.62 -5.84
N ALA A 71 -0.60 -30.92 -5.73
CA ALA A 71 -1.82 -31.41 -5.10
C ALA A 71 -1.94 -30.97 -3.62
N LYS A 72 -0.84 -31.00 -2.86
CA LYS A 72 -0.81 -30.61 -1.44
C LYS A 72 -0.88 -29.11 -1.21
N THR A 73 -0.22 -28.32 -2.06
CA THR A 73 -0.06 -26.87 -1.86
C THR A 73 -1.09 -26.02 -2.60
N GLY A 74 -1.79 -26.60 -3.57
CA GLY A 74 -2.68 -25.89 -4.50
C GLY A 74 -1.95 -24.93 -5.44
N LEU A 75 -0.62 -25.09 -5.59
CA LEU A 75 0.19 -24.33 -6.54
C LEU A 75 0.31 -25.07 -7.87
N SER A 76 0.39 -24.34 -8.98
CA SER A 76 0.73 -24.96 -10.27
C SER A 76 2.16 -25.48 -10.26
N GLU A 77 2.44 -26.56 -10.98
CA GLU A 77 3.80 -27.08 -11.07
C GLU A 77 4.78 -26.08 -11.71
N SER A 78 4.30 -25.23 -12.61
CA SER A 78 5.11 -24.16 -13.20
C SER A 78 5.54 -23.12 -12.15
N THR A 79 4.67 -22.84 -11.18
CA THR A 79 5.00 -21.99 -10.03
C THR A 79 6.01 -22.67 -9.12
N ILE A 80 5.82 -23.96 -8.82
CA ILE A 80 6.74 -24.76 -8.00
C ILE A 80 8.15 -24.75 -8.60
N ARG A 81 8.28 -25.03 -9.91
CA ARG A 81 9.57 -24.95 -10.64
C ARG A 81 10.23 -23.58 -10.49
N LYS A 82 9.45 -22.49 -10.64
CA LYS A 82 9.95 -21.11 -10.46
C LYS A 82 10.38 -20.81 -9.03
N VAL A 83 9.65 -21.31 -8.02
CA VAL A 83 10.00 -21.14 -6.60
C VAL A 83 11.29 -21.89 -6.29
N HIS A 84 11.40 -23.15 -6.69
CA HIS A 84 12.62 -23.96 -6.50
C HIS A 84 13.85 -23.29 -7.15
N ALA A 85 13.73 -22.84 -8.40
CA ALA A 85 14.82 -22.14 -9.09
C ALA A 85 15.13 -20.76 -8.47
N ALA A 86 14.14 -20.07 -7.91
CA ALA A 86 14.38 -18.81 -7.21
C ALA A 86 15.08 -19.03 -5.88
N PHE A 87 14.71 -20.07 -5.13
CA PHE A 87 15.33 -20.46 -3.88
C PHE A 87 16.79 -20.89 -4.08
N LEU A 88 17.10 -21.72 -5.08
CA LEU A 88 18.48 -22.11 -5.37
C LEU A 88 19.39 -20.91 -5.72
N ARG A 89 18.84 -19.84 -6.30
CA ARG A 89 19.61 -18.64 -6.69
C ARG A 89 19.71 -17.58 -5.60
N ARG A 90 18.70 -17.44 -4.74
CA ARG A 90 18.55 -16.30 -3.82
C ARG A 90 18.26 -16.71 -2.37
N GLY A 91 18.24 -18.01 -2.09
CA GLY A 91 17.91 -18.57 -0.79
C GLY A 91 16.50 -18.20 -0.32
N GLU A 92 16.37 -18.05 0.99
CA GLU A 92 15.11 -17.83 1.71
C GLU A 92 14.42 -16.52 1.32
N ALA A 93 15.19 -15.50 0.91
CA ALA A 93 14.66 -14.23 0.43
C ALA A 93 13.74 -14.38 -0.80
N ALA A 94 13.84 -15.49 -1.55
CA ALA A 94 12.96 -15.78 -2.68
C ALA A 94 11.57 -16.31 -2.29
N LEU A 95 11.39 -16.73 -1.04
CA LEU A 95 10.16 -17.33 -0.54
C LEU A 95 9.15 -16.27 -0.11
N THR A 96 9.62 -15.09 0.29
CA THR A 96 8.78 -13.94 0.59
C THR A 96 8.32 -13.23 -0.68
N THR A 97 7.01 -13.06 -0.82
CA THR A 97 6.41 -12.29 -1.91
C THR A 97 6.52 -10.79 -1.62
N ARG A 98 6.90 -10.00 -2.62
CA ARG A 98 6.86 -8.54 -2.50
C ARG A 98 5.40 -8.09 -2.47
N PRO A 99 4.98 -7.25 -1.51
CA PRO A 99 3.62 -6.75 -1.47
C PRO A 99 3.24 -6.08 -2.78
N ARG A 100 2.04 -6.39 -3.28
CA ARG A 100 1.47 -5.74 -4.46
C ARG A 100 0.91 -4.38 -4.04
N GLY A 101 1.15 -3.37 -4.86
CA GLY A 101 0.72 -1.99 -4.60
C GLY A 101 1.87 -0.99 -4.50
N GLY A 102 1.57 0.17 -3.94
CA GLY A 102 2.50 1.28 -3.78
C GLY A 102 2.49 2.28 -4.94
N ARG A 103 3.43 3.22 -4.86
CA ARG A 103 3.53 4.41 -5.71
C ARG A 103 4.23 4.11 -7.04
N ARG A 104 3.70 3.14 -7.80
CA ARG A 104 4.30 2.64 -9.06
C ARG A 104 4.05 3.52 -10.28
N ARG A 105 2.96 4.30 -10.27
CA ARG A 105 2.56 5.24 -11.33
C ARG A 105 2.58 6.69 -10.85
N ALA A 106 3.58 7.04 -10.06
CA ALA A 106 3.74 8.44 -9.63
C ALA A 106 4.39 9.26 -10.74
N HIS A 107 3.91 10.50 -10.90
CA HIS A 107 4.47 11.43 -11.86
C HIS A 107 5.84 12.00 -11.44
N LEU A 108 6.06 12.19 -10.14
CA LEU A 108 7.31 12.71 -9.57
C LEU A 108 7.78 11.85 -8.39
N THR A 109 8.99 12.03 -7.88
CA THR A 109 9.43 11.49 -6.58
C THR A 109 8.88 12.34 -5.42
N VAL A 110 8.81 11.80 -4.19
CA VAL A 110 8.26 12.54 -3.03
C VAL A 110 9.03 13.84 -2.76
N ALA A 111 10.35 13.83 -2.95
CA ALA A 111 11.19 15.01 -2.82
C ALA A 111 10.86 16.07 -3.89
N GLU A 112 10.64 15.64 -5.13
CA GLU A 112 10.26 16.56 -6.20
C GLU A 112 8.86 17.13 -6.03
N GLU A 113 7.90 16.36 -5.51
CA GLU A 113 6.57 16.88 -5.15
C GLU A 113 6.70 17.95 -4.06
N ALA A 114 7.51 17.68 -3.03
CA ALA A 114 7.76 18.62 -1.95
C ALA A 114 8.37 19.92 -2.50
N ALA A 115 9.34 19.85 -3.40
CA ALA A 115 9.95 21.03 -4.01
C ALA A 115 8.93 21.92 -4.74
N VAL A 116 7.93 21.31 -5.41
CA VAL A 116 6.86 22.07 -6.08
C VAL A 116 5.90 22.70 -5.06
N VAL A 117 5.60 22.00 -3.97
CA VAL A 117 4.53 22.36 -3.04
C VAL A 117 4.99 23.29 -1.91
N GLN A 118 6.25 23.17 -1.46
CA GLN A 118 6.81 23.93 -0.34
C GLN A 118 6.64 25.46 -0.46
N PRO A 119 6.87 26.10 -1.62
CA PRO A 119 6.66 27.55 -1.75
C PRO A 119 5.22 27.97 -1.47
N PHE A 120 4.24 27.15 -1.85
CA PHE A 120 2.82 27.43 -1.63
C PHE A 120 2.42 27.18 -0.17
N LEU A 121 2.97 26.13 0.46
CA LEU A 121 2.73 25.85 1.87
C LEU A 121 3.36 26.92 2.78
N ALA A 122 4.54 27.43 2.43
CA ALA A 122 5.19 28.51 3.16
C ALA A 122 4.33 29.79 3.16
N LYS A 123 3.80 30.17 1.99
CA LYS A 123 2.86 31.30 1.87
C LYS A 123 1.60 31.10 2.71
N ALA A 124 1.09 29.86 2.76
CA ALA A 124 -0.11 29.58 3.55
C ALA A 124 0.11 29.58 5.06
N LYS A 125 1.29 29.13 5.52
CA LYS A 125 1.67 29.25 6.94
C LYS A 125 1.76 30.71 7.38
N ALA A 126 2.13 31.62 6.49
CA ALA A 126 2.16 33.06 6.75
C ALA A 126 0.77 33.73 6.72
N GLY A 127 -0.32 32.97 6.75
CA GLY A 127 -1.70 33.47 6.71
C GLY A 127 -2.32 33.53 5.31
N GLY A 128 -1.59 33.10 4.28
CA GLY A 128 -2.11 33.02 2.91
C GLY A 128 -3.10 31.86 2.70
N VAL A 129 -3.94 31.98 1.68
CA VAL A 129 -4.80 30.88 1.23
C VAL A 129 -4.04 30.01 0.23
N VAL A 130 -4.08 28.68 0.40
CA VAL A 130 -3.54 27.77 -0.62
C VAL A 130 -4.52 27.68 -1.77
N GLU A 131 -4.12 28.24 -2.91
CA GLU A 131 -4.84 28.06 -4.17
C GLU A 131 -4.33 26.85 -4.94
N ILE A 132 -5.26 26.03 -5.42
CA ILE A 132 -4.94 24.76 -6.10
C ILE A 132 -4.52 24.99 -7.54
N GLY A 133 -5.09 26.00 -8.21
CA GLY A 133 -4.78 26.34 -9.60
C GLY A 133 -3.30 26.61 -9.85
N PRO A 134 -2.66 27.52 -9.07
CA PRO A 134 -1.23 27.80 -9.18
C PRO A 134 -0.35 26.56 -8.95
N ILE A 135 -0.69 25.73 -7.97
CA ILE A 135 0.05 24.49 -7.69
C ILE A 135 -0.07 23.52 -8.85
N ARG A 136 -1.28 23.38 -9.41
CA ARG A 136 -1.52 22.55 -10.59
C ARG A 136 -0.65 23.00 -11.76
N ARG A 137 -0.64 24.30 -12.06
CA ARG A 137 0.20 24.86 -13.15
C ARG A 137 1.68 24.59 -12.92
N ALA A 138 2.19 24.83 -11.71
CA ALA A 138 3.59 24.53 -11.38
C ALA A 138 3.93 23.04 -11.57
N TYR A 139 2.98 22.16 -11.26
CA TYR A 139 3.12 20.72 -11.48
C TYR A 139 3.12 20.36 -12.98
N GLU A 140 2.22 20.95 -13.76
CA GLU A 140 2.11 20.73 -15.20
C GLU A 140 3.36 21.26 -15.92
N THR A 141 3.90 22.42 -15.52
CA THR A 141 5.16 22.96 -16.05
C THR A 141 6.33 22.01 -15.79
N LYS A 142 6.40 21.39 -14.61
CA LYS A 142 7.47 20.44 -14.29
C LYS A 142 7.34 19.11 -15.03
N LEU A 143 6.12 18.68 -15.32
CA LEU A 143 5.85 17.40 -15.99
C LEU A 143 5.71 17.48 -17.51
N GLY A 144 5.49 18.69 -18.06
CA GLY A 144 5.16 18.89 -19.48
C GLY A 144 3.82 18.27 -19.90
N THR A 145 3.00 17.80 -18.96
CA THR A 145 1.73 17.12 -19.25
C THR A 145 0.61 17.64 -18.36
N PRO A 146 -0.63 17.71 -18.87
CA PRO A 146 -1.78 18.12 -18.08
C PRO A 146 -2.07 17.08 -16.99
N ILE A 147 -2.39 17.54 -15.79
CA ILE A 147 -2.75 16.65 -14.67
C ILE A 147 -4.17 16.92 -14.19
N ALA A 148 -4.82 15.87 -13.67
CA ALA A 148 -6.11 16.02 -13.02
C ALA A 148 -5.97 16.83 -11.71
N PRO A 149 -6.96 17.69 -11.37
CA PRO A 149 -6.98 18.41 -10.10
C PRO A 149 -6.87 17.48 -8.87
N SER A 150 -7.46 16.28 -8.96
CA SER A 150 -7.39 15.24 -7.91
C SER A 150 -5.96 14.83 -7.56
N THR A 151 -5.03 14.89 -8.51
CA THR A 151 -3.61 14.63 -8.27
C THR A 151 -3.03 15.64 -7.29
N VAL A 152 -3.34 16.93 -7.46
CA VAL A 152 -2.86 18.01 -6.58
C VAL A 152 -3.40 17.85 -5.17
N TYR A 153 -4.70 17.53 -5.02
CA TYR A 153 -5.28 17.22 -3.71
C TYR A 153 -4.56 16.06 -3.01
N ARG A 154 -4.27 14.97 -3.73
CA ARG A 154 -3.55 13.81 -3.20
C ARG A 154 -2.11 14.14 -2.82
N VAL A 155 -1.43 15.00 -3.58
CA VAL A 155 -0.08 15.48 -3.26
C VAL A 155 -0.13 16.29 -1.96
N LEU A 156 -1.01 17.29 -1.89
CA LEU A 156 -1.14 18.17 -0.71
C LEU A 156 -1.46 17.37 0.56
N HIS A 157 -2.40 16.43 0.49
CA HIS A 157 -2.74 15.55 1.61
C HIS A 157 -1.52 14.74 2.09
N ARG A 158 -0.69 14.23 1.17
CA ARG A 158 0.52 13.46 1.51
C ARG A 158 1.60 14.31 2.17
N HIS A 159 1.67 15.60 1.84
CA HIS A 159 2.56 16.55 2.49
C HIS A 159 1.96 17.20 3.75
N GLY A 160 0.90 16.60 4.31
CA GLY A 160 0.32 17.02 5.58
C GLY A 160 -0.48 18.32 5.52
N TRP A 161 -0.82 18.81 4.32
CA TRP A 161 -1.68 19.96 4.21
C TRP A 161 -3.13 19.60 4.53
N ARG A 162 -3.73 20.33 5.47
CA ARG A 162 -5.15 20.25 5.81
C ARG A 162 -5.80 21.60 5.56
N LYS A 163 -6.97 21.59 4.92
CA LYS A 163 -7.82 22.78 4.83
C LYS A 163 -8.33 23.12 6.22
N ILE A 164 -7.81 24.19 6.81
CA ILE A 164 -8.34 24.74 8.06
C ILE A 164 -9.50 25.66 7.66
N ALA A 165 -10.73 25.18 7.82
CA ALA A 165 -11.89 26.05 7.74
C ALA A 165 -11.97 26.90 9.02
N PRO A 166 -12.25 28.21 8.92
CA PRO A 166 -12.57 29.01 10.09
C PRO A 166 -13.70 28.35 10.86
N ARG A 167 -13.55 28.18 12.17
CA ARG A 167 -14.66 27.68 12.99
C ARG A 167 -15.76 28.75 12.98
N PRO A 168 -17.04 28.38 12.77
CA PRO A 168 -18.14 29.35 12.75
C PRO A 168 -18.34 30.05 14.10
N ARG A 169 -17.83 29.47 15.19
CA ARG A 169 -17.80 30.09 16.52
C ARG A 169 -16.40 30.00 17.12
N HIS A 170 -15.98 31.10 17.75
CA HIS A 170 -14.74 31.14 18.52
C HIS A 170 -14.91 30.36 19.83
N PRO A 171 -13.91 29.56 20.28
CA PRO A 171 -14.02 28.77 21.51
C PRO A 171 -14.24 29.60 22.79
N ARG A 172 -13.80 30.86 22.78
CA ARG A 172 -14.01 31.83 23.87
C ARG A 172 -15.17 32.80 23.57
N ALA A 173 -16.10 32.42 22.72
CA ALA A 173 -17.28 33.24 22.45
C ALA A 173 -18.20 33.22 23.68
N ASP A 174 -18.24 34.33 24.40
CA ASP A 174 -19.24 34.56 25.45
C ASP A 174 -20.53 35.11 24.81
N LEU A 175 -21.58 34.28 24.84
CA LEU A 175 -22.89 34.61 24.28
C LEU A 175 -23.55 35.78 25.03
N VAL A 176 -23.30 35.92 26.34
CA VAL A 176 -23.87 36.97 27.17
C VAL A 176 -23.22 38.31 26.83
N ALA A 177 -21.89 38.35 26.73
CA ALA A 177 -21.16 39.53 26.30
C ALA A 177 -21.53 39.97 24.86
N GLN A 178 -21.73 39.02 23.93
CA GLN A 178 -22.17 39.32 22.57
C GLN A 178 -23.58 39.91 22.51
N GLN A 179 -24.50 39.39 23.31
CA GLN A 179 -25.87 39.93 23.40
C GLN A 179 -25.88 41.30 24.06
N ALA A 180 -25.07 41.52 25.11
CA ALA A 180 -24.91 42.82 25.74
C ALA A 180 -24.32 43.85 24.75
N PHE A 181 -23.25 43.48 24.04
CA PHE A 181 -22.64 44.33 23.01
C PHE A 181 -23.65 44.68 21.91
N LYS A 182 -24.41 43.71 21.41
CA LYS A 182 -25.44 43.94 20.38
C LYS A 182 -26.54 44.90 20.84
N LYS A 183 -26.83 44.95 22.14
CA LYS A 183 -27.82 45.87 22.74
C LYS A 183 -27.24 47.26 23.01
N ILE A 184 -25.94 47.36 23.28
CA ILE A 184 -25.25 48.62 23.67
C ILE A 184 -24.63 49.33 22.46
N SER A 185 -24.34 48.59 21.37
CA SER A 185 -23.75 49.20 20.17
C SER A 185 -24.74 50.14 19.48
N PRO A 186 -24.37 51.39 19.19
CA PRO A 186 -25.20 52.28 18.39
C PRO A 186 -25.44 51.66 17.00
N PRO A 187 -26.63 51.86 16.39
CA PRO A 187 -26.90 51.33 15.06
C PRO A 187 -25.85 51.87 14.09
N SER A 188 -25.18 50.97 13.38
CA SER A 188 -24.16 51.29 12.38
C SER A 188 -24.82 51.81 11.10
N SER A 189 -25.48 52.96 11.18
CA SER A 189 -25.84 53.83 10.03
C SER A 189 -26.60 55.06 10.53
N LEU A 190 -25.89 56.05 11.06
CA LEU A 190 -26.32 57.43 10.82
C LEU A 190 -25.71 57.82 9.47
N LYS A 191 -26.47 57.68 8.39
CA LYS A 191 -26.16 58.39 7.15
C LYS A 191 -26.08 59.86 7.51
N LEU A 192 -24.90 60.43 7.41
CA LEU A 192 -24.68 61.86 7.57
C LEU A 192 -25.13 62.53 6.27
N ASP A 193 -26.44 62.52 6.01
CA ASP A 193 -27.06 63.23 4.90
C ASP A 193 -28.13 64.18 5.44
N SER A 194 -28.08 65.43 4.95
CA SER A 194 -29.14 66.46 4.99
C SER A 194 -29.13 67.58 6.04
N LEU A 195 -27.98 68.17 6.39
CA LEU A 195 -27.95 69.59 6.85
C LEU A 195 -26.77 70.38 6.24
N ARG A 196 -26.76 70.52 4.92
CA ARG A 196 -26.16 71.67 4.21
C ARG A 196 -27.09 72.14 3.11
N ARG A 197 -28.22 72.74 3.51
CA ARG A 197 -28.95 73.68 2.67
C ARG A 197 -29.69 74.63 3.59
N CYS A 198 -29.14 75.84 3.72
CA CYS A 198 -29.79 77.12 4.04
C CYS A 198 -28.78 78.05 4.68
N GLN A 199 -28.05 78.82 3.85
CA GLN A 199 -27.89 80.27 3.98
C GLN A 199 -26.90 80.76 2.89
N ALA A 200 -27.44 81.02 1.70
CA ALA A 200 -26.97 82.11 0.86
C ALA A 200 -28.18 83.04 0.70
N ARG A 201 -28.22 84.09 1.53
CA ARG A 201 -29.13 85.22 1.40
C ARG A 201 -28.36 86.32 0.64
N HIS A 202 -29.03 86.84 -0.38
CA HIS A 202 -28.92 88.16 -1.04
C HIS A 202 -27.53 88.77 -1.24
#